data_AF-A0A972UNV4-F1
#
_entry.id   AF-A0A972UNV4-F1
#
_cell.length_a   1.000
_cell.length_b   1.000
_cell.length_c   1.000
_cell.angle_alpha   90.00
_cell.angle_beta   90.00
_cell.angle_gamma   90.00
#
_symmetry.space_group_name_H-M   'P 1'
#
loop_
_entity.id
_entity.type
_entity.pdbx_description
1 polymer ?
#
loop_
_entity_poly.entity_id
_entity_poly.type
_entity_poly.pdbx_seq_one_letter_code
_entity_poly.pdbx_strand_id
1 'polypeptide(L)'
;MLQTLKLLIPALIPSWRFFDEIAPSPRIEFTLLKTEKDTSGRWREFRPRPARLSIGAMLKRMFWNPRWNESLFLVSCAERLMENPTEHSSQEIQQRITAELARESVDVIATPYLQFRLVFLSREGSEIQKHITFESPIHRVFGNPVS
;
A
#
# COMPACT_ATOMS: atom_id res chain seq x y z
N MET A 1 17.04 -25.47 27.95
CA MET A 1 16.96 -24.57 26.77
C MET A 1 15.53 -24.12 26.45
N LEU A 2 14.54 -25.03 26.39
CA LEU A 2 13.13 -24.66 26.14
C LEU A 2 12.52 -23.77 27.25
N GLN A 3 12.91 -23.99 28.50
CA GLN A 3 12.48 -23.18 29.65
C GLN A 3 12.97 -21.72 29.59
N THR A 4 14.16 -21.49 29.05
CA THR A 4 14.74 -20.15 28.89
C THR A 4 14.00 -19.33 27.84
N LEU A 5 13.62 -19.95 26.72
CA LEU A 5 12.72 -19.33 25.73
C LEU A 5 11.35 -19.00 26.33
N LYS A 6 10.82 -19.88 27.18
CA LYS A 6 9.51 -19.67 27.85
C LYS A 6 9.51 -18.44 28.78
N LEU A 7 10.65 -18.08 29.36
CA LEU A 7 10.83 -16.89 30.20
C LEU A 7 11.04 -15.61 29.38
N LEU A 8 11.64 -15.70 28.18
CA LEU A 8 11.95 -14.54 27.34
C LEU A 8 10.79 -14.13 26.43
N ILE A 9 9.96 -15.07 25.96
CA ILE A 9 8.81 -14.77 25.09
C ILE A 9 7.88 -13.69 25.67
N PRO A 10 7.50 -13.73 26.96
CA PRO A 10 6.64 -12.70 27.57
C PRO A 10 7.34 -11.32 27.69
N ALA A 11 8.66 -11.29 27.79
CA ALA A 11 9.43 -10.04 27.88
C ALA A 11 9.70 -9.42 26.49
N LEU A 12 9.72 -10.23 25.44
CA LEU A 12 9.99 -9.78 24.07
C LEU A 12 8.75 -9.26 23.34
N ILE A 13 7.57 -9.74 23.73
CA ILE A 13 6.28 -9.33 23.15
C ILE A 13 5.57 -8.46 24.20
N PRO A 14 5.67 -7.11 24.12
CA PRO A 14 4.90 -6.25 25.02
C PRO A 14 3.42 -6.61 24.90
N SER A 15 2.69 -6.52 26.01
CA SER A 15 1.27 -6.88 26.01
C SER A 15 0.56 -6.09 24.92
N TRP A 16 -0.08 -6.78 23.97
CA TRP A 16 -0.89 -6.20 22.90
C TRP A 16 -2.03 -5.29 23.39
N ARG A 17 -2.23 -5.26 24.71
CA ARG A 17 -3.08 -4.35 25.48
C ARG A 17 -2.65 -2.87 25.44
N PHE A 18 -1.53 -2.53 24.78
CA PHE A 18 -1.12 -1.13 24.53
C PHE A 18 -1.80 -0.48 23.33
N PHE A 19 -2.41 -1.28 22.44
CA PHE A 19 -3.10 -0.77 21.27
C PHE A 19 -4.61 -0.73 21.56
N ASP A 20 -5.09 0.40 22.07
CA ASP A 20 -6.50 0.61 22.41
C ASP A 20 -7.42 0.55 21.18
N GLU A 21 -6.90 0.86 19.99
CA GLU A 21 -7.63 0.75 18.72
C GLU A 21 -6.71 0.32 17.57
N ILE A 22 -7.15 -0.69 16.81
CA ILE A 22 -6.50 -1.10 15.56
C ILE A 22 -7.25 -0.44 14.41
N ALA A 23 -6.81 0.76 14.03
CA ALA A 23 -7.41 1.47 12.90
C ALA A 23 -7.19 0.68 11.59
N PRO A 24 -8.17 0.69 10.66
CA PRO A 24 -7.97 0.15 9.33
C PRO A 24 -6.80 0.87 8.64
N SER A 25 -5.90 0.11 8.01
CA SER A 25 -4.73 0.69 7.31
C SER A 25 -5.11 1.07 5.87
N PRO A 26 -4.67 2.22 5.36
CA PRO A 26 -4.97 2.65 4.00
C PRO A 26 -4.45 1.65 2.97
N ARG A 27 -5.28 1.36 1.97
CA ARG A 27 -4.92 0.56 0.80
C ARG A 27 -4.77 1.47 -0.40
N ILE A 28 -3.68 1.30 -1.13
CA ILE A 28 -3.42 2.01 -2.38
C ILE A 28 -4.00 1.16 -3.51
N GLU A 29 -4.96 1.72 -4.22
CA GLU A 29 -5.44 1.18 -5.49
C GLU A 29 -5.02 2.09 -6.63
N PHE A 30 -4.75 1.50 -7.79
CA PHE A 30 -4.38 2.24 -8.98
C PHE A 30 -5.13 1.73 -10.20
N THR A 31 -5.28 2.58 -11.20
CA THR A 31 -5.82 2.24 -12.50
C THR A 31 -4.99 2.85 -13.61
N LEU A 32 -4.98 2.19 -14.76
CA LEU A 32 -4.38 2.69 -15.98
C LEU A 32 -5.47 3.12 -16.95
N LEU A 33 -5.25 4.24 -17.60
CA LEU A 33 -6.24 4.92 -18.44
C LEU A 33 -5.64 5.19 -19.81
N LYS A 34 -6.52 5.21 -20.83
CA LYS A 34 -6.11 5.52 -22.21
C LYS A 34 -6.05 7.02 -22.46
N THR A 35 -6.90 7.80 -21.79
CA THR A 35 -7.02 9.25 -21.97
C THR A 35 -7.17 9.96 -20.62
N GLU A 36 -6.88 11.27 -20.58
CA GLU A 36 -6.98 12.14 -19.38
C GLU A 36 -8.42 12.33 -18.87
N LYS A 37 -9.42 11.93 -19.64
CA LYS A 37 -10.85 12.04 -19.28
C LYS A 37 -11.50 10.70 -19.04
N ASP A 38 -10.74 9.61 -19.15
CA ASP A 38 -11.27 8.28 -18.93
C ASP A 38 -11.46 8.05 -17.43
N THR A 39 -12.64 7.56 -17.07
CA THR A 39 -13.00 7.20 -15.68
C THR A 39 -13.26 5.70 -15.55
N SER A 40 -13.23 4.96 -16.67
CA SER A 40 -13.60 3.54 -16.75
C SER A 40 -12.42 2.59 -16.50
N GLY A 41 -11.57 2.98 -15.56
CA GLY A 41 -10.38 2.23 -15.18
C GLY A 41 -10.68 1.00 -14.32
N ARG A 42 -10.02 -0.14 -14.62
CA ARG A 42 -10.02 -1.30 -13.72
C ARG A 42 -9.05 -1.04 -12.56
N TRP A 43 -9.60 -0.62 -11.43
CA TRP A 43 -8.87 -0.43 -10.18
C TRP A 43 -8.25 -1.75 -9.68
N ARG A 44 -6.96 -1.71 -9.37
CA ARG A 44 -6.17 -2.84 -8.84
C ARG A 44 -5.43 -2.41 -7.58
N GLU A 45 -5.35 -3.29 -6.60
CA GLU A 45 -4.56 -3.05 -5.37
C GLU A 45 -3.07 -3.11 -5.70
N PHE A 46 -2.29 -2.10 -5.29
CA PHE A 46 -0.87 -2.00 -5.62
C PHE A 46 -0.02 -3.09 -4.97
N ARG A 47 -0.44 -3.60 -3.80
CA ARG A 47 0.22 -4.70 -3.09
C ARG A 47 -0.80 -5.55 -2.35
N PRO A 48 -1.47 -6.49 -3.02
CA PRO A 48 -2.47 -7.33 -2.37
C PRO A 48 -1.83 -8.11 -1.22
N ARG A 49 -2.50 -8.11 -0.06
CA ARG A 49 -2.03 -8.87 1.10
C ARG A 49 -2.16 -10.37 0.79
N PRO A 50 -1.12 -11.18 1.04
CA PRO A 50 -1.22 -12.62 0.85
C PRO A 50 -2.27 -13.21 1.81
N ALA A 51 -3.18 -14.02 1.28
CA ALA A 51 -4.28 -14.60 2.07
C ALA A 51 -3.79 -15.58 3.15
N ARG A 52 -2.62 -16.19 2.96
CA ARG A 52 -1.98 -17.09 3.93
C ARG A 52 -0.48 -16.84 3.94
N LEU A 53 0.09 -16.77 5.15
CA LEU A 53 1.52 -16.71 5.37
C LEU A 53 1.92 -17.94 6.18
N SER A 54 2.92 -18.69 5.71
CA SER A 54 3.49 -19.77 6.51
C SER A 54 4.34 -19.21 7.64
N ILE A 55 4.44 -19.94 8.75
CA ILE A 55 5.26 -19.55 9.92
C ILE A 55 6.72 -19.31 9.50
N GLY A 56 7.26 -20.16 8.62
CA GLY A 56 8.62 -19.98 8.09
C GLY A 56 8.78 -18.69 7.26
N ALA A 57 7.78 -18.33 6.44
CA ALA A 57 7.80 -17.07 5.72
C ALA A 57 7.69 -15.86 6.68
N MET A 58 6.94 -16.01 7.77
CA MET A 58 6.82 -14.99 8.81
C MET A 58 8.17 -14.75 9.51
N LEU A 59 8.85 -15.83 9.92
CA LEU A 59 10.17 -15.75 10.58
C LEU A 59 11.24 -15.17 9.65
N LYS A 60 11.26 -15.55 8.36
CA LYS A 60 12.20 -14.97 7.38
C LYS A 60 12.01 -13.46 7.23
N ARG A 61 10.78 -12.96 7.32
CA ARG A 61 10.46 -11.53 7.23
C ARG A 61 10.93 -10.72 8.44
N MET A 62 11.11 -11.33 9.62
CA MET A 62 11.64 -10.64 10.81
C MET A 62 13.11 -10.22 10.65
N PHE A 63 13.90 -10.94 9.84
CA PHE A 63 15.33 -10.65 9.69
C PHE A 63 15.60 -9.54 8.68
N TRP A 64 15.03 -9.62 7.47
CA TRP A 64 15.14 -8.56 6.45
C TRP A 64 14.15 -8.79 5.31
N ASN A 65 13.31 -7.80 5.02
CA ASN A 65 12.47 -7.81 3.83
C ASN A 65 12.33 -6.40 3.23
N PRO A 66 13.15 -6.04 2.22
CA PRO A 66 13.17 -4.69 1.64
C PRO A 66 11.82 -4.31 1.02
N ARG A 67 11.10 -5.28 0.43
CA ARG A 67 9.76 -5.04 -0.12
C ARG A 67 8.74 -4.71 0.98
N TRP A 68 8.89 -5.26 2.18
CA TRP A 68 7.98 -4.98 3.29
C TRP A 68 8.24 -3.60 3.90
N ASN A 69 9.51 -3.22 4.09
CA ASN A 69 9.87 -1.87 4.54
C ASN A 69 9.32 -0.81 3.59
N GLU A 70 9.42 -1.05 2.29
CA GLU A 70 8.86 -0.16 1.27
C GLU A 70 7.33 -0.10 1.33
N SER A 71 6.65 -1.22 1.59
CA SER A 71 5.20 -1.20 1.80
C SER A 71 4.81 -0.39 3.03
N LEU A 72 5.57 -0.48 4.12
CA LEU A 72 5.33 0.31 5.33
C LEU A 72 5.53 1.80 5.06
N PHE A 73 6.59 2.16 4.33
CA PHE A 73 6.83 3.54 3.91
C PHE A 73 5.65 4.10 3.09
N LEU A 74 5.14 3.35 2.12
CA LEU A 74 3.98 3.78 1.31
C LEU A 74 2.70 3.92 2.14
N VAL A 75 2.50 3.07 3.15
CA VAL A 75 1.39 3.23 4.11
C VAL A 75 1.56 4.52 4.89
N SER A 76 2.75 4.84 5.39
CA SER A 76 3.01 6.11 6.07
C SER A 76 2.85 7.32 5.14
N CYS A 77 3.20 7.22 3.86
CA CYS A 77 2.89 8.27 2.87
C CYS A 77 1.38 8.44 2.68
N ALA A 78 0.63 7.34 2.64
CA ALA A 78 -0.82 7.38 2.51
C ALA A 78 -1.49 8.02 3.75
N GLU A 79 -1.05 7.64 4.95
CA GLU A 79 -1.51 8.24 6.22
C GLU A 79 -1.23 9.74 6.24
N ARG A 80 0.00 10.16 5.89
CA ARG A 80 0.35 11.59 5.80
C ARG A 80 -0.50 12.33 4.78
N LEU A 81 -0.74 11.74 3.61
CA LEU A 81 -1.54 12.36 2.55
C LEU A 81 -2.99 12.60 3.00
N MET A 82 -3.51 11.78 3.91
CA MET A 82 -4.84 11.96 4.48
C MET A 82 -4.89 13.04 5.57
N GLU A 83 -3.90 13.07 6.45
CA GLU A 83 -3.85 14.08 7.52
C GLU A 83 -3.52 15.46 6.97
N ASN A 84 -2.53 15.53 6.08
CA ASN A 84 -2.06 16.75 5.45
C ASN A 84 -1.66 16.45 3.99
N PRO A 85 -2.52 16.79 3.01
CA PRO A 85 -2.25 16.55 1.61
C PRO A 85 -0.94 17.22 1.18
N THR A 86 0.14 16.43 1.10
CA THR A 86 1.47 16.88 0.72
C THR A 86 1.81 16.35 -0.65
N GLU A 87 2.27 17.24 -1.53
CA GLU A 87 2.62 16.89 -2.91
C GLU A 87 3.70 15.79 -2.95
N HIS A 88 4.68 15.87 -2.04
CA HIS A 88 5.73 14.87 -1.89
C HIS A 88 5.18 13.45 -1.66
N SER A 89 4.22 13.26 -0.75
CA SER A 89 3.69 11.93 -0.43
C SER A 89 2.94 11.32 -1.63
N SER A 90 2.24 12.17 -2.40
CA SER A 90 1.58 11.76 -3.64
C SER A 90 2.60 11.37 -4.71
N GLN A 91 3.66 12.16 -4.89
CA GLN A 91 4.73 11.89 -5.84
C GLN A 91 5.48 10.59 -5.52
N GLU A 92 5.79 10.32 -4.25
CA GLU A 92 6.44 9.07 -3.82
C GLU A 92 5.58 7.83 -4.16
N ILE A 93 4.27 7.88 -3.86
CA ILE A 93 3.34 6.81 -4.19
C ILE A 93 3.29 6.60 -5.71
N GLN A 94 3.16 7.68 -6.48
CA GLN A 94 3.12 7.64 -7.93
C GLN A 94 4.40 7.05 -8.53
N GLN A 95 5.57 7.54 -8.13
CA GLN A 95 6.87 7.06 -8.60
C GLN A 95 7.03 5.56 -8.36
N ARG A 96 6.59 5.07 -7.19
CA ARG A 96 6.67 3.65 -6.85
C ARG A 96 5.73 2.79 -7.67
N ILE A 97 4.52 3.28 -7.96
CA ILE A 97 3.58 2.58 -8.85
C ILE A 97 4.16 2.49 -10.26
N THR A 98 4.65 3.59 -10.81
CA THR A 98 5.29 3.64 -12.12
C THR A 98 6.49 2.69 -12.21
N ALA A 99 7.34 2.63 -11.16
CA ALA A 99 8.48 1.74 -11.12
C ALA A 99 8.10 0.25 -11.10
N GLU A 100 7.01 -0.14 -10.42
CA GLU A 100 6.50 -1.53 -10.49
C GLU A 100 5.95 -1.84 -11.88
N LEU A 101 5.19 -0.91 -12.48
CA LEU A 101 4.62 -1.08 -13.83
C LEU A 101 5.70 -1.25 -14.89
N ALA A 102 6.81 -0.51 -14.76
CA ALA A 102 7.99 -0.68 -15.61
C ALA A 102 8.58 -2.10 -15.50
N ARG A 103 8.64 -2.65 -14.28
CA ARG A 103 9.13 -4.02 -14.02
C ARG A 103 8.20 -5.09 -14.58
N GLU A 104 6.90 -4.88 -14.52
CA GLU A 104 5.88 -5.80 -15.05
C GLU A 104 5.75 -5.75 -16.59
N SER A 105 6.50 -4.88 -17.27
CA SER A 105 6.45 -4.72 -18.74
C SER A 105 5.03 -4.47 -19.25
N VAL A 106 4.23 -3.75 -18.47
CA VAL A 106 2.86 -3.35 -18.87
C VAL A 106 2.96 -2.48 -20.11
N ASP A 107 2.08 -2.71 -21.09
CA ASP A 107 2.06 -1.92 -22.32
C ASP A 107 1.64 -0.47 -22.05
N VAL A 108 2.66 0.37 -21.84
CA VAL A 108 2.55 1.80 -21.56
C VAL A 108 1.95 2.54 -22.75
N ILE A 109 2.10 2.02 -23.97
CA ILE A 109 1.61 2.67 -25.19
C ILE A 109 0.08 2.61 -25.23
N ALA A 110 -0.50 1.50 -24.77
CA ALA A 110 -1.94 1.31 -24.74
C ALA A 110 -2.62 2.11 -23.61
N THR A 111 -1.97 2.31 -22.47
CA THR A 111 -2.51 3.04 -21.31
C THR A 111 -1.47 3.97 -20.70
N PRO A 112 -1.27 5.18 -21.27
CA PRO A 112 -0.19 6.09 -20.87
C PRO A 112 -0.51 6.91 -19.61
N TYR A 113 -1.71 6.78 -19.05
CA TYR A 113 -2.15 7.52 -17.87
C TYR A 113 -2.36 6.61 -16.65
N LEU A 114 -2.01 7.12 -15.48
CA LEU A 114 -2.10 6.48 -14.17
C LEU A 114 -2.91 7.38 -13.24
N GLN A 115 -3.81 6.75 -12.50
CA GLN A 115 -4.51 7.36 -11.39
C GLN A 115 -4.45 6.42 -10.19
N PHE A 116 -4.30 6.95 -8.99
CA PHE A 116 -4.36 6.15 -7.77
C PHE A 116 -5.34 6.74 -6.76
N ARG A 117 -5.81 5.90 -5.85
CA ARG A 117 -6.70 6.30 -4.76
C ARG A 117 -6.36 5.56 -3.47
N LEU A 118 -6.68 6.20 -2.35
CA LEU A 118 -6.55 5.61 -1.04
C LEU A 118 -7.91 5.10 -0.57
N VAL A 119 -7.91 3.86 -0.07
CA VAL A 119 -9.10 3.12 0.30
C VAL A 119 -8.97 2.59 1.71
N PHE A 120 -10.00 2.81 2.52
CA PHE A 120 -10.17 2.17 3.82
C PHE A 120 -11.20 1.06 3.72
N LEU A 121 -10.84 -0.10 4.26
CA LEU A 121 -11.77 -1.19 4.45
C LEU A 121 -12.11 -1.28 5.93
N SER A 122 -13.32 -0.87 6.28
CA SER A 122 -13.91 -1.10 7.60
C SER A 122 -14.79 -2.34 7.54
N ARG A 123 -14.89 -3.07 8.66
CA ARG A 123 -15.85 -4.15 8.82
C ARG A 123 -16.95 -3.67 9.73
N GLU A 124 -18.14 -3.44 9.19
CA GLU A 124 -19.34 -3.15 9.96
C GLU A 124 -20.22 -4.40 9.98
N GLY A 125 -20.18 -5.13 11.10
CA GLY A 125 -20.86 -6.41 11.23
C GLY A 125 -20.30 -7.49 10.29
N SER A 126 -21.13 -7.98 9.36
CA SER A 126 -20.76 -8.98 8.35
C SER A 126 -20.28 -8.39 7.03
N GLU A 127 -20.43 -7.08 6.82
CA GLU A 127 -20.10 -6.43 5.55
C GLU A 127 -18.75 -5.71 5.63
N ILE A 128 -18.01 -5.78 4.52
CA ILE A 128 -16.77 -5.01 4.35
C ILE A 128 -17.15 -3.76 3.57
N GLN A 129 -17.13 -2.60 4.23
CA GLN A 129 -17.38 -1.32 3.60
C GLN A 129 -16.08 -0.72 3.08
N LYS A 130 -16.17 -0.11 1.90
CA LYS A 130 -15.04 0.48 1.19
C LYS A 130 -15.21 1.99 1.14
N HIS A 131 -14.34 2.72 1.82
CA HIS A 131 -14.34 4.18 1.84
C HIS A 131 -13.16 4.72 1.05
N ILE A 132 -13.42 5.54 0.04
CA ILE A 132 -12.38 6.23 -0.72
C ILE A 132 -12.09 7.54 0.00
N THR A 133 -10.88 7.71 0.51
CA THR A 133 -10.49 8.90 1.29
C THR A 133 -9.70 9.92 0.47
N PHE A 134 -9.06 9.47 -0.61
CA PHE A 134 -8.29 10.33 -1.50
C PHE A 134 -8.28 9.74 -2.91
N GLU A 135 -8.38 10.61 -3.92
CA GLU A 135 -8.21 10.25 -5.33
C GLU A 135 -7.23 11.23 -5.97
N SER A 136 -6.18 10.70 -6.60
CA SER A 136 -5.17 11.51 -7.25
C SER A 136 -5.72 12.13 -8.54
N PRO A 137 -5.15 13.26 -9.00
CA PRO A 137 -5.34 13.66 -10.39
C PRO A 137 -4.76 12.59 -11.33
N ILE A 138 -5.17 12.65 -12.60
CA ILE A 138 -4.66 11.73 -13.62
C ILE A 138 -3.27 12.20 -14.03
N HIS A 139 -2.29 11.31 -13.93
CA HIS A 139 -0.90 11.58 -14.26
C HIS A 139 -0.45 10.74 -15.45
N ARG A 140 0.46 11.26 -16.27
CA ARG A 140 1.08 10.48 -17.35
C ARG A 140 2.16 9.56 -16.76
N VAL A 141 2.11 8.27 -17.07
CA VAL A 141 3.01 7.24 -16.52
C VAL A 141 4.44 7.42 -17.05
N PHE A 142 4.54 7.73 -18.34
CA PHE A 142 5.82 8.01 -19.00
C PHE A 142 5.65 9.19 -19.96
N GLY A 143 6.27 10.29 -19.58
CA GLY A 143 6.50 11.49 -20.36
C GLY A 143 7.62 12.22 -19.63
N ASN A 144 8.61 12.72 -20.36
CA ASN A 144 9.76 13.43 -19.81
C ASN A 144 9.36 14.38 -18.68
N PRO A 145 10.24 14.62 -17.68
CA PRO A 145 10.06 15.76 -16.81
C PRO A 145 9.87 16.98 -17.71
N VAL A 146 8.75 17.67 -17.52
CA VAL A 146 8.49 18.93 -18.20
C VAL A 146 9.66 19.85 -17.84
N SER A 147 10.30 20.36 -18.90
CA SER A 147 11.49 21.22 -18.88
C SER A 147 11.28 22.49 -18.08
#